data_AF-K0EYT0-F1
#
_entry.id   AF-K0EYT0-F1
#
_cell.length_a   1.000
_cell.length_b   1.000
_cell.length_c   1.000
_cell.angle_alpha   90.00
_cell.angle_beta   90.00
_cell.angle_gamma   90.00
#
_symmetry.space_group_name_H-M   'P 1'
#
loop_
_entity.id
_entity.type
_entity.pdbx_description
1 polymer ?
#
loop_
_entity_poly.entity_id
_entity_poly.type
_entity_poly.pdbx_seq_one_letter_code
_entity_poly.pdbx_strand_id
1 'polypeptide(L)'
;MAGTSRPRVACAVLLMAAATAACDTRAQYAPSLPPAAGFRVDDGVLRLWTGTPCADVTAMTLTFDSGTGKSTAQVWTAPRPGVLVEHMDLLSSAGRPAPDTGPLQVRTPLPADYDWTEAGSAHFAVDGPPSYGARVDIPQLLRESAQHPSASYLFGDRGWMDTAAVQRENRKSFLTVCTPDPE
;
A
#
# COMPACT_ATOMS: atom_id res chain seq x y z
N MET A 1 -70.10 -33.58 -13.75
CA MET A 1 -70.51 -33.60 -15.18
C MET A 1 -69.72 -32.53 -15.90
N ALA A 2 -69.17 -32.85 -17.07
CA ALA A 2 -68.26 -32.05 -17.93
C ALA A 2 -66.89 -31.72 -17.29
N GLY A 3 -65.72 -32.01 -17.87
CA GLY A 3 -65.37 -32.57 -19.17
C GLY A 3 -64.16 -31.82 -19.73
N THR A 4 -63.06 -32.56 -19.97
CA THR A 4 -62.00 -32.33 -21.00
C THR A 4 -61.16 -31.04 -20.89
N SER A 5 -59.85 -30.95 -21.17
CA SER A 5 -58.86 -31.77 -21.87
C SER A 5 -57.47 -31.14 -21.61
N ARG A 6 -56.44 -31.97 -21.35
CA ARG A 6 -54.98 -31.63 -21.48
C ARG A 6 -54.63 -31.37 -22.98
N PRO A 7 -53.44 -30.91 -23.44
CA PRO A 7 -52.10 -31.21 -22.91
C PRO A 7 -50.95 -30.16 -23.10
N ARG A 8 -49.84 -30.43 -22.40
CA ARG A 8 -48.41 -30.28 -22.76
C ARG A 8 -47.98 -29.28 -23.86
N VAL A 9 -47.22 -28.24 -23.51
CA VAL A 9 -46.12 -27.66 -24.30
C VAL A 9 -45.13 -27.01 -23.31
N ALA A 10 -44.03 -27.67 -22.99
CA ALA A 10 -42.65 -27.42 -23.44
C ALA A 10 -41.90 -26.33 -22.64
N CYS A 11 -40.88 -26.78 -21.90
CA CYS A 11 -39.88 -25.95 -21.23
C CYS A 11 -39.06 -25.15 -22.25
N ALA A 12 -39.09 -23.82 -22.15
CA ALA A 12 -38.11 -22.95 -22.77
C ALA A 12 -37.05 -22.59 -21.71
N VAL A 13 -35.91 -23.30 -21.74
CA VAL A 13 -34.69 -22.89 -21.04
C VAL A 13 -33.95 -21.94 -21.97
N LEU A 14 -34.05 -20.64 -21.70
CA LEU A 14 -33.24 -19.61 -22.33
C LEU A 14 -31.88 -19.57 -21.62
N LEU A 15 -30.87 -20.10 -22.31
CA LEU A 15 -29.46 -19.97 -21.97
C LEU A 15 -29.05 -18.50 -22.09
N MET A 16 -28.93 -17.82 -20.95
CA MET A 16 -28.20 -16.56 -20.82
C MET A 16 -26.70 -16.86 -20.95
N ALA A 17 -26.19 -16.85 -22.18
CA ALA A 17 -24.75 -16.71 -22.43
C ALA A 17 -24.36 -15.24 -22.25
N ALA A 18 -24.29 -14.80 -20.98
CA ALA A 18 -23.64 -13.55 -20.64
C ALA A 18 -22.14 -13.77 -20.82
N ALA A 19 -21.62 -13.25 -21.93
CA ALA A 19 -20.22 -13.23 -22.26
C ALA A 19 -19.42 -12.74 -21.05
N THR A 20 -18.50 -13.59 -20.60
CA THR A 20 -17.39 -13.20 -19.75
C THR A 20 -16.49 -12.27 -20.56
N ALA A 21 -16.91 -11.02 -20.74
CA ALA A 21 -15.97 -9.91 -20.74
C ALA A 21 -15.40 -9.89 -19.32
N ALA A 22 -14.44 -10.77 -19.06
CA ALA A 22 -13.50 -10.58 -17.98
C ALA A 22 -12.85 -9.24 -18.30
N CYS A 23 -13.37 -8.18 -17.68
CA CYS A 23 -12.77 -6.88 -17.71
C CYS A 23 -11.34 -7.08 -17.24
N ASP A 24 -10.38 -6.99 -18.15
CA ASP A 24 -9.00 -6.82 -17.78
C ASP A 24 -8.90 -5.43 -17.15
N THR A 25 -9.19 -5.35 -15.85
CA THR A 25 -9.26 -4.12 -15.07
C THR A 25 -7.87 -3.63 -14.66
N ARG A 26 -6.81 -4.06 -15.36
CA ARG A 26 -5.49 -3.48 -15.13
C ARG A 26 -5.52 -2.04 -15.62
N ALA A 27 -5.19 -1.12 -14.72
CA ALA A 27 -5.04 0.28 -15.10
C ALA A 27 -3.99 0.37 -16.22
N GLN A 28 -4.29 1.14 -17.27
CA GLN A 28 -3.43 1.28 -18.45
C GLN A 28 -1.99 1.78 -18.15
N TYR A 29 -1.72 2.19 -16.91
CA TYR A 29 -0.43 2.68 -16.42
C TYR A 29 0.06 1.92 -15.18
N ALA A 30 -0.49 0.74 -14.90
CA ALA A 30 0.03 -0.12 -13.84
C ALA A 30 1.41 -0.66 -14.23
N PRO A 31 2.39 -0.70 -13.30
CA PRO A 31 3.68 -1.30 -13.59
C PRO A 31 3.57 -2.79 -13.95
N SER A 32 4.58 -3.32 -14.67
CA SER A 32 4.64 -4.73 -15.08
C SER A 32 4.63 -5.70 -13.90
N LEU A 33 5.12 -5.23 -12.74
CA LEU A 33 5.18 -5.95 -11.48
C LEU A 33 4.56 -5.09 -10.37
N PRO A 34 3.88 -5.71 -9.38
CA PRO A 34 3.21 -4.96 -8.34
C PRO A 34 4.21 -4.19 -7.48
N PRO A 35 3.92 -2.93 -7.11
CA PRO A 35 4.80 -2.14 -6.28
C PRO A 35 4.72 -2.54 -4.80
N ALA A 36 5.81 -2.39 -4.07
CA ALA A 36 5.87 -2.65 -2.63
C ALA A 36 6.91 -1.78 -1.92
N ALA A 37 6.65 -1.52 -0.64
CA ALA A 37 7.58 -0.93 0.33
C ALA A 37 7.50 -1.75 1.62
N GLY A 38 8.59 -1.78 2.36
CA GLY A 38 8.67 -2.42 3.66
C GLY A 38 8.12 -1.50 4.74
N PHE A 39 7.27 -2.04 5.61
CA PHE A 39 6.83 -1.36 6.82
C PHE A 39 7.12 -2.23 8.04
N ARG A 40 7.27 -1.58 9.20
CA ARG A 40 7.29 -2.27 10.49
C ARG A 40 6.90 -1.33 11.60
N VAL A 41 6.54 -1.89 12.75
CA VAL A 41 6.45 -1.15 14.01
C VAL A 41 7.56 -1.61 14.93
N ASP A 42 8.29 -0.67 15.51
CA ASP A 42 9.30 -0.93 16.53
C ASP A 42 9.17 0.10 17.65
N ASP A 43 9.02 -0.35 18.88
CA ASP A 43 8.74 0.49 20.06
C ASP A 43 7.67 1.58 19.83
N GLY A 44 6.56 1.20 19.16
CA GLY A 44 5.45 2.11 18.87
C GLY A 44 5.72 3.14 17.76
N VAL A 45 6.81 2.99 17.01
CA VAL A 45 7.14 3.83 15.85
C VAL A 45 6.85 3.07 14.56
N LEU A 46 6.02 3.64 13.68
CA LEU A 46 5.81 3.17 12.32
C LEU A 46 7.04 3.54 11.48
N ARG A 47 7.76 2.54 11.00
CA ARG A 47 8.93 2.70 10.14
C ARG A 47 8.65 2.27 8.71
N LEU A 48 9.29 2.97 7.79
CA LEU A 48 9.29 2.72 6.36
C LEU A 48 10.67 2.27 5.90
N TRP A 49 10.68 1.36 4.94
CA TRP A 49 11.80 1.08 4.06
C TRP A 49 11.31 1.06 2.61
N THR A 50 11.83 1.91 1.74
CA THR A 50 11.43 1.97 0.32
C THR A 50 11.90 0.78 -0.50
N GLY A 51 12.74 -0.11 0.08
CA GLY A 51 13.33 -1.29 -0.57
C GLY A 51 14.57 -0.96 -1.42
N THR A 52 14.55 0.18 -2.12
CA THR A 52 15.70 0.79 -2.80
C THR A 52 15.70 2.29 -2.58
N PRO A 53 16.87 2.96 -2.55
CA PRO A 53 16.91 4.40 -2.36
C PRO A 53 16.09 5.16 -3.41
N CYS A 54 15.27 6.09 -2.93
CA CYS A 54 14.57 7.08 -3.72
C CYS A 54 15.38 8.38 -3.73
N ALA A 55 16.03 8.70 -4.85
CA ALA A 55 16.72 9.97 -5.03
C ALA A 55 15.74 11.09 -5.39
N ASP A 56 16.12 12.34 -5.10
CA ASP A 56 15.39 13.55 -5.49
C ASP A 56 13.93 13.62 -4.99
N VAL A 57 13.64 13.01 -3.82
CA VAL A 57 12.31 13.08 -3.20
C VAL A 57 12.02 14.52 -2.80
N THR A 58 10.90 15.06 -3.27
CA THR A 58 10.46 16.44 -3.01
C THR A 58 9.26 16.51 -2.07
N ALA A 59 8.46 15.45 -2.03
CA ALA A 59 7.40 15.28 -1.04
C ALA A 59 7.10 13.79 -0.83
N MET A 60 6.46 13.50 0.30
CA MET A 60 5.92 12.18 0.59
C MET A 60 4.53 12.32 1.18
N THR A 61 3.68 11.35 0.88
CA THR A 61 2.32 11.30 1.42
C THR A 61 2.07 9.93 2.03
N LEU A 62 1.58 9.91 3.28
CA LEU A 62 1.05 8.72 3.93
C LEU A 62 -0.44 8.92 4.15
N THR A 63 -1.25 8.19 3.39
CA THR A 63 -2.72 8.24 3.45
C THR A 63 -3.25 7.03 4.20
N PHE A 64 -4.02 7.24 5.25
CA PHE A 64 -4.72 6.17 5.96
C PHE A 64 -6.11 5.97 5.40
N ASP A 65 -6.54 4.71 5.35
CA ASP A 65 -7.89 4.29 4.97
C ASP A 65 -8.41 4.94 3.68
N SER A 66 -7.51 5.08 2.70
CA SER A 66 -7.77 5.68 1.39
C SER A 66 -8.98 5.03 0.72
N GLY A 67 -9.87 5.86 0.18
CA GLY A 67 -11.11 5.42 -0.46
C GLY A 67 -12.28 5.18 0.50
N THR A 68 -12.12 5.44 1.79
CA THR A 68 -13.20 5.32 2.79
C THR A 68 -13.61 6.68 3.37
N GLY A 69 -14.74 6.74 4.07
CA GLY A 69 -15.15 7.93 4.82
C GLY A 69 -14.26 8.29 6.03
N LYS A 70 -13.26 7.46 6.35
CA LYS A 70 -12.26 7.70 7.42
C LYS A 70 -10.92 8.19 6.88
N SER A 71 -10.80 8.41 5.57
CA SER A 71 -9.54 8.74 4.92
C SER A 71 -8.91 10.01 5.51
N THR A 72 -7.63 9.94 5.86
CA THR A 72 -6.81 11.08 6.29
C THR A 72 -5.38 10.92 5.80
N ALA A 73 -4.56 11.97 5.82
CA ALA A 73 -3.18 11.88 5.36
C ALA A 73 -2.22 12.77 6.13
N GLN A 74 -0.98 12.31 6.25
CA GLN A 74 0.17 13.15 6.57
C GLN A 74 0.97 13.42 5.30
N VAL A 75 1.39 14.67 5.13
CA VAL A 75 2.25 15.08 4.01
C VAL A 75 3.53 15.71 4.53
N TRP A 76 4.65 15.25 4.01
CA TRP A 76 5.98 15.83 4.22
C TRP A 76 6.48 16.47 2.93
N THR A 77 7.23 17.57 3.06
CA THR A 77 7.94 18.20 1.95
C THR A 77 9.43 18.27 2.24
N ALA A 78 10.25 18.09 1.21
CA ALA A 78 11.70 18.19 1.27
C ALA A 78 12.20 19.57 0.77
N PRO A 79 13.37 20.03 1.23
CA PRO A 79 14.05 21.16 0.61
C PRO A 79 14.44 20.84 -0.83
N ARG A 80 14.56 21.87 -1.67
CA ARG A 80 15.13 21.73 -3.02
C ARG A 80 16.64 21.43 -2.95
N PRO A 81 17.21 20.60 -3.85
CA PRO A 81 16.58 19.99 -5.03
C PRO A 81 15.73 18.73 -4.76
N GLY A 82 15.72 18.23 -3.54
CA GLY A 82 15.13 16.97 -3.14
C GLY A 82 16.07 16.26 -2.17
N VAL A 83 15.63 15.15 -1.58
CA VAL A 83 16.42 14.38 -0.61
C VAL A 83 16.43 12.90 -0.95
N LEU A 84 17.46 12.19 -0.48
CA LEU A 84 17.51 10.74 -0.55
C LEU A 84 16.64 10.15 0.56
N VAL A 85 15.68 9.30 0.20
CA VAL A 85 14.86 8.55 1.16
C VAL A 85 15.08 7.06 0.93
N GLU A 86 15.37 6.33 2.00
CA GLU A 86 15.39 4.86 1.95
C GLU A 86 14.75 4.26 3.18
N HIS A 87 15.19 4.67 4.37
CA HIS A 87 14.62 4.29 5.65
C HIS A 87 14.14 5.54 6.38
N MET A 88 12.99 5.45 7.04
CA MET A 88 12.42 6.59 7.75
C MET A 88 11.47 6.14 8.86
N ASP A 89 11.55 6.80 10.00
CA ASP A 89 10.53 6.72 11.04
C ASP A 89 9.44 7.73 10.71
N LEU A 90 8.23 7.24 10.41
CA LEU A 90 7.13 8.06 9.89
C LEU A 90 6.32 8.70 11.02
N LEU A 91 5.88 7.89 11.98
CA LEU A 91 4.94 8.28 13.03
C LEU A 91 5.21 7.52 14.32
N SER A 92 4.97 8.18 15.44
CA SER A 92 4.95 7.53 16.76
C SER A 92 3.50 7.30 17.19
N SER A 93 3.27 6.27 17.99
CA SER A 93 1.97 6.03 18.65
C SER A 93 1.59 7.22 19.55
N ALA A 94 0.29 7.37 19.85
CA ALA A 94 -0.21 8.47 20.66
C ALA A 94 0.56 8.63 21.98
N GLY A 95 0.86 9.87 22.36
CA GLY A 95 1.59 10.21 23.59
C GLY A 95 3.11 10.10 23.49
N ARG A 96 3.67 9.65 22.37
CA ARG A 96 5.12 9.68 22.11
C ARG A 96 5.49 10.86 21.21
N PRO A 97 6.70 11.44 21.36
CA PRO A 97 7.18 12.48 20.45
C PRO A 97 7.18 11.99 19.00
N ALA A 98 6.85 12.88 18.05
CA ALA A 98 7.00 12.58 16.63
C ALA A 98 8.47 12.23 16.31
N PRO A 99 8.73 11.26 15.42
CA PRO A 99 10.11 10.93 15.04
C PRO A 99 10.79 12.08 14.33
N ASP A 100 12.12 12.10 14.36
CA ASP A 100 12.91 13.00 13.52
C ASP A 100 12.85 12.52 12.07
N THR A 101 12.28 13.34 11.21
CA THR A 101 12.15 13.08 9.77
C THR A 101 13.30 13.68 8.96
N GLY A 102 14.38 14.09 9.64
CA GLY A 102 15.57 14.70 9.06
C GLY A 102 15.23 15.99 8.31
N PRO A 103 15.59 16.13 7.03
CA PRO A 103 15.33 17.34 6.26
C PRO A 103 13.86 17.53 5.88
N LEU A 104 13.02 16.51 6.04
CA LEU A 104 11.60 16.57 5.69
C LEU A 104 10.83 17.38 6.73
N GLN A 105 9.92 18.23 6.25
CA GLN A 105 9.03 19.04 7.09
C GLN A 105 7.59 18.59 6.90
N VAL A 106 6.86 18.42 8.01
CA VAL A 106 5.42 18.13 7.96
C VAL A 106 4.69 19.37 7.41
N ARG A 107 4.12 19.25 6.21
CA ARG A 107 3.29 20.28 5.57
C ARG A 107 1.83 20.15 5.98
N THR A 108 1.35 18.91 6.05
CA THR A 108 -0.02 18.59 6.46
C THR A 108 0.07 17.54 7.56
N PRO A 109 -0.13 17.92 8.83
CA PRO A 109 -0.11 16.96 9.93
C PRO A 109 -1.41 16.13 9.95
N LEU A 110 -1.35 14.95 10.57
CA LEU A 110 -2.57 14.26 10.99
C LEU A 110 -3.35 15.10 12.01
N PRO A 111 -4.68 14.91 12.14
CA PRO A 111 -5.43 15.47 13.25
C PRO A 111 -4.78 15.10 14.59
N ALA A 112 -4.78 16.02 15.55
CA ALA A 112 -4.04 15.86 16.81
C ALA A 112 -4.51 14.68 17.68
N ASP A 113 -5.76 14.26 17.50
CA ASP A 113 -6.43 13.15 18.17
C ASP A 113 -6.47 11.87 17.33
N TYR A 114 -5.88 11.89 16.13
CA TYR A 114 -5.88 10.72 15.25
C TYR A 114 -4.87 9.67 15.72
N ASP A 115 -5.37 8.49 16.10
CA ASP A 115 -4.54 7.31 16.37
C ASP A 115 -4.37 6.47 15.11
N TRP A 116 -3.18 6.54 14.50
CA TRP A 116 -2.87 5.77 13.29
C TRP A 116 -2.88 4.25 13.52
N THR A 117 -2.76 3.80 14.78
CA THR A 117 -2.79 2.35 15.10
C THR A 117 -4.18 1.75 14.96
N GLU A 118 -5.22 2.59 14.94
CA GLU A 118 -6.61 2.18 14.72
C GLU A 118 -7.02 2.13 13.23
N ALA A 119 -6.14 2.58 12.32
CA ALA A 119 -6.39 2.53 10.90
C ALA A 119 -6.50 1.08 10.39
N GLY A 120 -7.29 0.86 9.34
CA GLY A 120 -7.30 -0.44 8.66
C GLY A 120 -6.10 -0.62 7.72
N SER A 121 -5.66 0.47 7.08
CA SER A 121 -4.58 0.44 6.10
C SER A 121 -3.88 1.78 5.96
N ALA A 122 -2.65 1.75 5.44
CA ALA A 122 -1.95 2.95 5.00
C ALA A 122 -1.43 2.77 3.57
N HIS A 123 -1.41 3.87 2.81
CA HIS A 123 -0.84 3.98 1.48
C HIS A 123 0.24 5.06 1.48
N PHE A 124 1.45 4.67 1.08
CA PHE A 124 2.62 5.52 0.98
C PHE A 124 2.88 5.90 -0.48
N ALA A 125 3.19 7.16 -0.74
CA ALA A 125 3.56 7.68 -2.05
C ALA A 125 4.72 8.68 -1.95
N VAL A 126 5.53 8.75 -3.01
CA VAL A 126 6.69 9.62 -3.15
C VAL A 126 6.48 10.53 -4.36
N ASP A 127 6.83 11.81 -4.23
CA ASP A 127 6.86 12.77 -5.32
C ASP A 127 8.31 13.18 -5.63
N GLY A 128 8.61 13.46 -6.90
CA GLY A 128 9.94 13.86 -7.37
C GLY A 128 10.45 12.90 -8.46
N PRO A 129 11.01 11.74 -8.09
CA PRO A 129 11.40 10.71 -9.05
C PRO A 129 10.18 9.95 -9.62
N PRO A 130 10.32 9.28 -10.77
CA PRO A 130 9.40 8.21 -11.15
C PRO A 130 9.32 7.18 -10.03
N SER A 131 8.12 6.95 -9.50
CA SER A 131 7.91 6.07 -8.36
C SER A 131 6.51 5.44 -8.39
N TYR A 132 6.35 4.41 -7.57
CA TYR A 132 5.08 3.71 -7.36
C TYR A 132 4.73 3.72 -5.87
N GLY A 133 3.45 3.93 -5.57
CA GLY A 133 2.96 3.86 -4.20
C GLY A 133 2.96 2.43 -3.65
N ALA A 134 2.90 2.30 -2.32
CA ALA A 134 2.83 1.02 -1.63
C ALA A 134 1.76 1.04 -0.54
N ARG A 135 1.10 -0.11 -0.31
CA ARG A 135 0.06 -0.26 0.71
C ARG A 135 0.50 -1.24 1.80
N VAL A 136 0.04 -1.01 3.02
CA VAL A 136 0.20 -1.93 4.16
C VAL A 136 -1.12 -2.08 4.94
N ASP A 137 -1.37 -3.29 5.45
CA ASP A 137 -2.42 -3.59 6.42
C ASP A 137 -1.91 -3.28 7.83
N ILE A 138 -2.51 -2.30 8.50
CA ILE A 138 -2.05 -1.82 9.80
C ILE A 138 -2.29 -2.86 10.91
N PRO A 139 -3.46 -3.52 10.99
CA PRO A 139 -3.68 -4.58 11.97
C PRO A 139 -2.68 -5.74 11.86
N GLN A 140 -2.34 -6.18 10.65
CA GLN A 140 -1.33 -7.21 10.41
C GLN A 140 0.04 -6.73 10.89
N LEU A 141 0.43 -5.52 10.48
CA LEU A 141 1.72 -4.93 10.85
C LEU A 141 1.91 -4.89 12.37
N LEU A 142 0.89 -4.44 13.10
CA LEU A 142 0.92 -4.34 14.56
C LEU A 142 1.00 -5.72 15.23
N ARG A 143 0.28 -6.72 14.70
CA ARG A 143 0.32 -8.10 15.25
C ARG A 143 1.66 -8.78 15.02
N GLU A 144 2.26 -8.58 13.84
CA GLU A 144 3.38 -9.40 13.38
C GLU A 144 4.75 -8.78 13.65
N SER A 145 4.88 -7.45 13.73
CA SER A 145 6.21 -6.79 13.78
C SER A 145 7.15 -7.31 14.86
N ALA A 146 6.64 -7.58 16.08
CA ALA A 146 7.44 -8.07 17.19
C ALA A 146 7.84 -9.56 17.06
N GLN A 147 7.20 -10.31 16.16
CA GLN A 147 7.44 -11.74 15.94
C GLN A 147 8.53 -12.00 14.89
N HIS A 148 8.96 -10.95 14.18
CA HIS A 148 9.94 -11.03 13.11
C HIS A 148 11.27 -10.38 13.51
N PRO A 149 12.41 -10.81 12.90
CA PRO A 149 13.71 -10.21 13.19
C PRO A 149 13.72 -8.70 12.98
N SER A 150 14.49 -7.98 13.80
CA SER A 150 14.59 -6.52 13.74
C SER A 150 15.26 -5.97 12.47
N ALA A 151 15.67 -6.81 11.54
CA ALA A 151 16.16 -6.38 10.21
C ALA A 151 15.12 -6.60 9.10
N SER A 152 13.95 -7.16 9.43
CA SER A 152 12.91 -7.49 8.46
C SER A 152 11.74 -6.51 8.48
N TYR A 153 11.10 -6.35 7.33
CA TYR A 153 9.96 -5.45 7.11
C TYR A 153 8.87 -6.19 6.34
N LEU A 154 7.60 -5.85 6.58
CA LEU A 154 6.45 -6.36 5.84
C LEU A 154 6.30 -5.61 4.51
N PHE A 155 6.45 -6.31 3.40
CA PHE A 155 6.28 -5.78 2.04
C PHE A 155 4.89 -6.15 1.47
N GLY A 156 3.84 -5.68 2.14
CA GLY A 156 2.46 -6.03 1.81
C GLY A 156 2.26 -7.54 1.72
N ASP A 157 1.57 -8.01 0.68
CA ASP A 157 1.28 -9.44 0.45
C ASP A 157 2.54 -10.30 0.19
N ARG A 158 3.72 -9.69 0.07
CA ARG A 158 5.00 -10.40 -0.11
C ARG A 158 5.60 -10.88 1.21
N GLY A 159 5.01 -10.47 2.33
CA GLY A 159 5.42 -10.89 3.65
C GLY A 159 6.68 -10.20 4.16
N TRP A 160 7.24 -10.77 5.22
CA TRP A 160 8.39 -10.24 5.92
C TRP A 160 9.69 -10.57 5.19
N MET A 161 10.44 -9.54 4.80
CA MET A 161 11.68 -9.67 4.04
C MET A 161 12.81 -8.84 4.64
N ASP A 162 14.03 -9.36 4.53
CA ASP A 162 15.27 -8.65 4.81
C ASP A 162 15.89 -8.08 3.52
N THR A 163 17.04 -7.40 3.66
CA THR A 163 17.80 -6.83 2.53
C THR A 163 18.12 -7.86 1.45
N ALA A 164 18.55 -9.07 1.83
CA ALA A 164 18.94 -10.09 0.85
C ALA A 164 17.73 -10.62 0.06
N ALA A 165 16.58 -10.79 0.71
CA ALA A 165 15.34 -11.18 0.07
C ALA A 165 14.82 -10.09 -0.89
N VAL A 166 14.79 -8.83 -0.46
CA VAL A 166 14.35 -7.72 -1.32
C VAL A 166 15.24 -7.58 -2.55
N GLN A 167 16.57 -7.65 -2.41
CA GLN A 167 17.48 -7.55 -3.56
C GLN A 167 17.30 -8.70 -4.57
N ARG A 168 16.96 -9.90 -4.10
CA ARG A 168 16.72 -11.06 -4.97
C ARG A 168 15.38 -10.99 -5.71
N GLU A 169 14.36 -10.40 -5.08
CA GLU A 169 12.98 -10.43 -5.55
C GLU A 169 12.56 -9.16 -6.29
N ASN A 170 13.21 -8.02 -6.03
CA ASN A 170 13.00 -6.78 -6.76
C ASN A 170 13.32 -6.97 -8.25
N ARG A 171 12.46 -6.44 -9.14
CA ARG A 171 12.47 -6.66 -10.60
C ARG A 171 12.21 -8.10 -11.05
N LYS A 172 11.83 -9.00 -10.13
CA LYS A 172 11.48 -10.39 -10.44
C LYS A 172 10.03 -10.70 -10.06
N SER A 173 9.63 -10.37 -8.84
CA SER A 173 8.29 -10.66 -8.32
C SER A 173 7.53 -9.43 -7.83
N PHE A 174 8.21 -8.30 -7.64
CA PHE A 174 7.65 -6.98 -7.33
C PHE A 174 8.64 -5.85 -7.71
N LEU A 175 8.19 -4.60 -7.67
CA LEU A 175 9.05 -3.42 -7.76
C LEU A 175 9.08 -2.69 -6.42
N THR A 176 10.27 -2.33 -5.96
CA THR A 176 10.38 -1.36 -4.87
C THR A 176 9.98 0.04 -5.35
N VAL A 177 9.61 0.92 -4.42
CA VAL A 177 8.98 2.24 -4.67
C VAL A 177 9.62 3.03 -5.82
N CYS A 178 10.94 3.15 -5.84
CA CYS A 178 11.68 3.93 -6.85
C CYS A 178 12.50 3.07 -7.80
N THR A 179 12.17 1.79 -7.93
CA THR A 179 12.76 0.95 -8.98
C THR A 179 12.02 1.18 -10.29
N PRO A 180 12.71 1.55 -11.38
CA PRO A 180 12.11 1.61 -12.70
C PRO A 180 11.49 0.28 -13.10
N ASP A 181 10.31 0.35 -13.71
CA ASP A 181 9.66 -0.80 -14.32
C ASP A 181 10.53 -1.34 -15.47
N PRO A 182 10.87 -2.63 -15.50
CA PRO A 182 11.57 -3.21 -16.65
C PRO A 182 10.74 -3.08 -17.93
N GLU A 183 11.40 -2.69 -19.03
CA GLU A 183 10.83 -2.69 -20.38
C GLU A 183 10.54 -4.11 -20.90
#